data_AF-A0A7Z9M3G2-F1
#
_entry.id   AF-A0A7Z9M3G2-F1
#
_cell.length_a   1.000
_cell.length_b   1.000
_cell.length_c   1.000
_cell.angle_alpha   90.00
_cell.angle_beta   90.00
_cell.angle_gamma   90.00
#
_symmetry.space_group_name_H-M   'P 1'
#
loop_
_entity.id
_entity.type
_entity.pdbx_description
1 polymer ?
#
loop_
_entity_poly.entity_id
_entity_poly.type
_entity_poly.pdbx_seq_one_letter_code
_entity_poly.pdbx_strand_id
1 'polypeptide(L)' 'NHVEHWLNGQLTVQYDYYTDEWKDLVRVSKFDPALYARSPSGSIGLQDHGHDVRYRNIKIRPHI' A
#
# COMPACT_ATOMS: atom_id res chain seq x y z
N ASN A 1 -9.79 8.03 -0.04
CA ASN A 1 -9.28 6.67 0.22
C ASN A 1 -9.09 5.84 -1.03
N HIS A 2 -9.06 6.45 -2.21
CA HIS A 2 -8.76 5.74 -3.44
C HIS A 2 -7.25 5.50 -3.54
N VAL A 3 -6.85 4.29 -3.88
CA VAL A 3 -5.45 3.86 -4.04
C VAL A 3 -5.28 3.20 -5.39
N GLU A 4 -4.21 3.55 -6.09
CA GLU A 4 -3.82 2.96 -7.37
C GLU A 4 -2.38 2.45 -7.32
N HIS A 5 -2.16 1.27 -7.88
CA HIS A 5 -0.83 0.73 -8.14
C HIS A 5 -0.55 0.73 -9.63
N TRP A 6 0.56 1.35 -10.02
CA TRP A 6 1.02 1.46 -11.40
C TRP A 6 2.35 0.74 -11.57
N LEU A 7 2.48 -0.06 -12.62
CA LEU A 7 3.72 -0.74 -13.00
C LEU A 7 4.00 -0.48 -14.48
N ASN A 8 5.19 0.03 -14.80
CA ASN A 8 5.61 0.33 -16.18
C ASN A 8 4.59 1.18 -16.98
N GLY A 9 3.91 2.12 -16.30
CA GLY A 9 2.91 3.00 -16.93
C GLY A 9 1.51 2.40 -17.06
N GLN A 10 1.29 1.16 -16.62
CA GLN A 10 -0.01 0.49 -16.66
C GLN A 10 -0.65 0.42 -15.27
N LEU A 11 -1.92 0.82 -15.17
CA LEU A 11 -2.72 0.60 -13.97
C LEU A 11 -2.88 -0.91 -13.75
N THR A 12 -2.41 -1.39 -12.60
CA THR A 12 -2.41 -2.82 -12.24
C THR A 12 -3.51 -3.15 -11.24
N VAL A 13 -3.71 -2.28 -10.25
CA VAL A 13 -4.73 -2.45 -9.20
C VAL A 13 -5.27 -1.07 -8.81
N GLN A 14 -6.57 -1.00 -8.55
CA GLN A 14 -7.21 0.14 -7.90
C GLN A 14 -8.19 -0.36 -6.84
N TYR A 15 -8.33 0.37 -5.74
CA TYR A 15 -9.28 0.06 -4.67
C TYR A 15 -9.56 1.27 -3.78
N ASP A 16 -10.70 1.24 -3.08
CA ASP A 16 -11.01 2.16 -1.99
C ASP A 16 -10.77 1.48 -0.65
N TYR A 17 -9.85 2.02 0.17
CA TYR A 17 -9.60 1.50 1.51
C TYR A 17 -10.59 2.08 2.54
N TYR A 18 -10.82 1.34 3.63
CA TYR A 18 -11.86 1.61 4.65
C TYR A 18 -13.32 1.35 4.26
N THR A 19 -13.60 0.85 3.07
CA THR A 19 -14.93 0.29 2.75
C THR A 19 -15.18 -1.01 3.51
N ASP A 20 -16.43 -1.43 3.64
CA ASP A 20 -16.75 -2.71 4.30
C ASP A 20 -16.22 -3.91 3.53
N GLU A 21 -16.27 -3.86 2.20
CA GLU A 21 -15.62 -4.84 1.32
C GLU A 21 -14.11 -4.94 1.58
N TRP A 22 -13.41 -3.80 1.69
CA TRP A 22 -11.98 -3.80 1.99
C TRP A 22 -11.69 -4.37 3.39
N LYS A 23 -12.52 -4.07 4.39
CA LYS A 23 -12.38 -4.63 5.75
C LYS A 23 -12.57 -6.15 5.74
N ASP A 24 -13.53 -6.65 4.96
CA ASP A 24 -13.75 -8.09 4.80
C ASP A 24 -12.55 -8.78 4.16
N LEU A 25 -11.92 -8.15 3.15
CA LEU A 25 -10.67 -8.64 2.55
C LEU A 25 -9.51 -8.67 3.56
N VAL A 26 -9.37 -7.63 4.40
CA VAL A 26 -8.34 -7.61 5.45
C VAL A 26 -8.55 -8.75 6.45
N ARG A 27 -9.80 -8.99 6.88
CA ARG A 27 -10.16 -10.03 7.86
C ARG A 27 -9.76 -11.44 7.41
N VAL A 28 -9.76 -11.73 6.11
CA VAL A 28 -9.37 -13.04 5.57
C VAL A 28 -7.90 -13.10 5.12
N SER A 29 -7.14 -12.02 5.34
CA SER A 29 -5.73 -11.92 4.94
C SER A 29 -4.78 -12.21 6.11
N LYS A 30 -3.49 -12.34 5.81
CA LYS A 30 -2.43 -12.43 6.84
C LYS A 30 -2.31 -11.20 7.75
N PHE A 31 -3.04 -10.13 7.46
CA PHE A 31 -3.00 -8.88 8.22
C PHE A 31 -4.03 -8.85 9.37
N ASP A 32 -4.93 -9.83 9.45
CA ASP A 32 -5.65 -10.14 10.69
C ASP A 32 -4.75 -11.04 11.57
N PRO A 33 -4.53 -10.75 12.87
CA PRO A 33 -5.14 -9.75 13.76
C PRO A 33 -4.29 -8.48 13.99
N ALA A 34 -3.43 -8.11 13.05
CA ALA A 34 -2.50 -7.00 13.23
C ALA A 34 -3.19 -5.63 13.28
N LEU A 35 -2.48 -4.61 13.78
CA LEU A 35 -2.89 -3.20 13.68
C LEU A 35 -2.67 -2.65 12.26
N TYR A 36 -3.08 -3.41 11.24
CA TYR A 36 -2.86 -3.06 9.85
C TYR A 36 -3.75 -1.89 9.42
N ALA A 37 -3.12 -0.90 8.78
CA ALA A 37 -3.77 0.22 8.11
C ALA A 37 -4.84 0.94 8.96
N ARG A 38 -4.66 1.11 10.28
CA ARG A 38 -5.58 1.88 11.14
C ARG A 38 -5.28 3.38 11.22
N SER A 39 -4.08 3.78 10.81
CA SER A 39 -3.64 5.19 10.84
C SER A 39 -3.96 5.86 9.50
N PRO A 40 -4.52 7.08 9.50
CA PRO A 40 -4.79 7.83 8.26
C PRO A 40 -3.50 8.33 7.57
N SER A 41 -2.36 8.31 8.27
CA SER A 41 -1.06 8.70 7.74
C SER A 41 0.06 7.81 8.29
N GLY A 42 1.20 7.78 7.59
CA GLY A 42 2.35 6.95 7.96
C GLY A 42 3.57 7.27 7.10
N SER A 43 4.64 6.50 7.31
CA SER A 43 5.87 6.60 6.52
C SER A 43 5.81 5.70 5.28
N ILE A 44 6.56 6.06 4.23
CA ILE A 44 6.82 5.16 3.09
C ILE A 44 7.99 4.24 3.46
N GLY A 45 7.79 2.93 3.34
CA GLY A 45 8.80 1.91 3.65
C GLY A 45 9.33 1.22 2.40
N LEU A 46 10.66 1.05 2.32
CA LEU A 46 11.33 0.14 1.39
C LEU A 46 11.77 -1.08 2.19
N GLN A 47 11.28 -2.26 1.83
CA GLN A 47 11.58 -3.49 2.56
C GLN A 47 12.81 -4.18 1.97
N ASP A 48 13.65 -4.74 2.84
CA ASP A 48 14.71 -5.69 2.51
C ASP A 48 14.32 -7.06 3.09
N HIS A 49 14.35 -8.07 2.24
CA HIS A 49 14.06 -9.47 2.59
C HIS A 49 15.26 -10.40 2.31
N GLY A 50 16.49 -9.87 2.33
CA GLY A 50 17.72 -10.64 2.21
C GLY A 50 18.23 -10.82 0.77
N HIS A 51 17.85 -9.93 -0.14
CA HIS A 51 18.24 -9.99 -1.56
C HIS A 51 18.77 -8.62 -2.05
N ASP A 52 19.72 -8.61 -3.00
CA ASP A 52 20.21 -7.35 -3.60
C ASP A 52 19.09 -6.69 -4.43
N VAL A 53 18.62 -5.54 -3.96
CA VAL A 53 17.66 -4.69 -4.65
C VAL A 53 18.19 -3.25 -4.64
N ARG A 54 18.12 -2.57 -5.79
CA ARG A 54 18.63 -1.22 -5.97
C ARG A 54 17.52 -0.28 -6.42
N TYR A 55 17.32 0.80 -5.67
CA TYR A 55 16.31 1.82 -5.95
C TYR A 55 16.97 3.13 -6.41
N ARG A 56 16.30 3.82 -7.33
CA ARG A 56 16.64 5.20 -7.73
C ARG A 56 15.39 5.93 -8.17
N ASN A 57 15.47 7.25 -8.28
CA ASN A 57 14.37 8.12 -8.73
C ASN A 57 13.10 8.05 -7.86
N ILE A 58 13.25 7.88 -6.54
CA ILE A 58 12.12 7.92 -5.58
C ILE A 58 11.66 9.37 -5.45
N LYS A 59 10.41 9.64 -5.79
CA LYS A 59 9.82 10.98 -5.78
C LYS A 59 8.45 10.93 -5.11
N ILE A 60 8.11 11.98 -4.38
CA ILE A 60 6.82 12.14 -3.70
C ILE A 60 6.22 13.46 -4.16
N ARG A 61 4.95 13.41 -4.57
CA ARG A 61 4.12 14.61 -4.74
C ARG A 61 3.10 14.62 -3.59
N PRO A 62 3.22 15.53 -2.60
CA PRO A 62 2.23 15.61 -1.54
C PRO A 62 0.90 16.11 -2.10
N HIS A 63 -0.20 15.58 -1.58
CA HIS A 63 -1.53 16.17 -1.74
C HIS A 63 -1.68 17.21 -0.62
N ILE A 64 -1.88 18.48 -0.98
CA ILE A 64 -2.21 19.58 -0.07
C ILE A 64 -3.73 19.73 -0.05
#